data_AF-A0A3Q3RA64-F1
#
_entry.id   AF-A0A3Q3RA64-F1
#
_cell.length_a   1.000
_cell.length_b   1.000
_cell.length_c   1.000
_cell.angle_alpha   90.00
_cell.angle_beta   90.00
_cell.angle_gamma   90.00
#
_symmetry.space_group_name_H-M   'P 1'
#
loop_
_entity.id
_entity.type
_entity.pdbx_description
1 polymer ?
#
loop_
_entity_poly.entity_id
_entity_poly.type
_entity_poly.pdbx_seq_one_letter_code
_entity_poly.pdbx_strand_id
1 'polypeptide(L)'
;MPDKMYTFHVKSKRSQKRKREQDGVDMDTGEPVRAKRPQFPPISSDHLRGPNEMRKIPVPAHRYTPLKENWLKIFTPIVENLHLQIRFNLKTRNVEIKTCKETQDISALTKATDFVKAFILGFQVEDALALIRLDELFLESFDVTDVKPLKGDHLSRAIGRIAGKGGKTKFTIENVTKTRIVLADTKVHILGSFQNIKMARTAICNLILGSPPSKVYGNIRVVASRAAERF
;
A
#
# COMPACT_ATOMS: atom_id res chain seq x y z
N MET A 1 4.01 29.47 42.81
CA MET A 1 4.02 29.90 41.39
C MET A 1 3.44 28.77 40.56
N PRO A 2 2.21 28.87 40.04
CA PRO A 2 1.55 27.77 39.33
C PRO A 2 1.45 27.96 37.81
N ASP A 3 1.55 26.81 37.14
CA ASP A 3 1.10 26.36 35.82
C ASP A 3 0.45 27.36 34.85
N LYS A 4 1.06 27.50 33.66
CA LYS A 4 0.41 28.04 32.46
C LYS A 4 -0.09 26.88 31.58
N MET A 5 -1.37 26.54 31.75
CA MET A 5 -2.13 25.76 30.76
C MET A 5 -2.31 26.58 29.47
N TYR A 6 -1.99 25.98 28.32
CA TYR A 6 -2.36 26.51 27.01
C TYR A 6 -3.80 26.09 26.69
N THR A 7 -4.73 27.06 26.64
CA THR A 7 -6.13 26.86 26.25
C THR A 7 -6.32 27.07 24.75
N PHE A 8 -6.82 26.04 24.06
CA PHE A 8 -7.18 26.10 22.64
C PHE A 8 -8.51 26.87 22.47
N HIS A 9 -8.45 28.05 21.85
CA HIS A 9 -9.63 28.82 21.47
C HIS A 9 -10.28 28.26 20.20
N VAL A 10 -11.40 27.54 20.36
CA VAL A 10 -12.28 27.14 19.25
C VAL A 10 -13.20 28.32 18.90
N LYS A 11 -13.03 28.90 17.70
CA LYS A 11 -13.97 29.91 17.16
C LYS A 11 -15.30 29.23 16.79
N SER A 12 -16.30 29.40 17.64
CA SER A 12 -17.70 29.04 17.36
C SER A 12 -18.28 29.95 16.26
N LYS A 13 -18.75 29.35 15.15
CA LYS A 13 -19.52 30.07 14.12
C LYS A 13 -20.92 30.37 14.65
N ARG A 14 -21.20 31.65 14.91
CA ARG A 14 -22.51 32.20 15.25
C ARG A 14 -23.52 31.88 14.15
N SER A 15 -24.64 31.25 14.51
CA SER A 15 -25.81 31.10 13.66
C SER A 15 -26.52 32.45 13.49
N GLN A 16 -26.65 32.91 12.24
CA GLN A 16 -27.46 34.09 11.93
C GLN A 16 -28.95 33.72 11.98
N LYS A 17 -29.62 34.12 13.05
CA LYS A 17 -31.07 34.08 13.22
C LYS A 17 -31.69 35.18 12.35
N ARG A 18 -32.34 34.81 11.24
CA ARG A 18 -33.06 35.77 10.38
C ARG A 18 -34.26 36.35 11.14
N LYS A 19 -34.32 37.69 11.16
CA LYS A 19 -35.39 38.52 11.71
C LYS A 19 -36.63 38.36 10.81
N ARG A 20 -37.79 38.06 11.39
CA ARG A 20 -39.07 37.96 10.68
C ARG A 20 -39.74 39.31 10.77
N GLU A 21 -39.78 40.06 9.67
CA GLU A 21 -40.64 41.23 9.52
C GLU A 21 -42.04 40.75 9.11
N GLN A 22 -43.04 41.34 9.73
CA GLN A 22 -44.44 40.96 9.66
C GLN A 22 -45.11 42.13 8.95
N ASP A 23 -45.43 41.97 7.66
CA ASP A 23 -46.20 42.96 6.90
C ASP A 23 -47.33 42.27 6.14
N GLY A 24 -48.42 43.03 6.00
CA GLY A 24 -49.80 42.64 5.74
C GLY A 24 -50.06 41.61 4.66
N VAL A 25 -51.05 40.75 4.92
CA VAL A 25 -51.67 39.88 3.95
C VAL A 25 -52.79 40.68 3.26
N ASP A 26 -52.57 41.04 2.00
CA ASP A 26 -53.67 41.33 1.06
C ASP A 26 -53.71 40.19 0.04
N MET A 27 -54.86 39.54 -0.08
CA MET A 27 -55.09 38.48 -1.06
C MET A 27 -55.35 39.11 -2.43
N ASP A 28 -54.53 38.78 -3.42
CA ASP A 28 -54.96 38.85 -4.81
C ASP A 28 -54.48 37.63 -5.61
N THR A 29 -55.36 37.22 -6.51
CA THR A 29 -55.47 35.97 -7.24
C THR A 29 -54.59 35.99 -8.50
N GLY A 30 -53.60 35.09 -8.62
CA GLY A 30 -52.87 34.89 -9.87
C GLY A 30 -51.71 33.90 -9.79
N GLU A 31 -51.83 32.78 -10.52
CA GLU A 31 -50.86 31.73 -10.92
C GLU A 31 -49.63 31.37 -10.03
N PRO A 32 -49.35 30.07 -9.79
CA PRO A 32 -48.18 29.65 -9.02
C PRO A 32 -46.88 29.88 -9.82
N VAL A 33 -46.16 30.96 -9.50
CA VAL A 33 -44.81 31.21 -10.04
C VAL A 33 -43.88 30.07 -9.58
N ARG A 34 -43.60 29.13 -10.49
CA ARG A 34 -42.59 28.07 -10.29
C ARG A 34 -41.26 28.73 -9.88
N ALA A 35 -40.86 28.55 -8.63
CA ALA A 35 -39.53 28.91 -8.16
C ALA A 35 -38.49 28.24 -9.09
N LYS A 36 -37.78 29.04 -9.89
CA LYS A 36 -36.71 28.55 -10.77
C LYS A 36 -35.67 27.86 -9.89
N ARG A 37 -35.56 26.54 -10.04
CA ARG A 37 -34.57 25.72 -9.33
C ARG A 37 -33.19 26.34 -9.51
N PRO A 38 -32.36 26.46 -8.46
CA PRO A 38 -31.01 26.98 -8.60
C PRO A 38 -30.23 26.14 -9.60
N GLN A 39 -29.84 26.75 -10.71
CA GLN A 39 -29.02 26.13 -11.75
C GLN A 39 -27.56 26.24 -11.31
N PHE A 40 -27.00 25.15 -10.79
CA PHE A 40 -25.56 25.12 -10.49
C PHE A 40 -24.79 24.88 -11.80
N PRO A 41 -23.88 25.79 -12.20
CA PRO A 41 -23.02 25.53 -13.34
C PRO A 41 -22.14 24.31 -13.04
N PRO A 42 -21.86 23.45 -14.04
CA PRO A 42 -20.97 22.32 -13.87
C PRO A 42 -19.59 22.82 -13.42
N ILE A 43 -19.05 22.22 -12.37
CA ILE A 43 -17.74 22.59 -11.84
C ILE A 43 -16.68 22.30 -12.93
N SER A 44 -15.74 23.22 -13.11
CA SER A 44 -14.61 22.99 -14.03
C SER A 44 -13.82 21.76 -13.58
N SER A 45 -13.42 20.91 -14.54
CA SER A 45 -12.65 19.67 -14.29
C SER A 45 -11.34 19.92 -13.52
N ASP A 46 -10.80 21.13 -13.57
CA ASP A 46 -9.61 21.54 -12.81
C ASP A 46 -9.86 21.63 -11.30
N HIS A 47 -11.10 21.91 -10.85
CA HIS A 47 -11.45 21.91 -9.43
C HIS A 47 -11.82 20.52 -8.90
N LEU A 48 -11.97 19.52 -9.78
CA LEU A 48 -12.11 18.10 -9.42
C LEU A 48 -10.75 17.43 -9.18
N ARG A 49 -9.66 17.97 -9.75
CA ARG A 49 -8.30 17.53 -9.40
C ARG A 49 -7.99 18.02 -8.00
N GLY A 50 -8.03 17.10 -7.03
CA GLY A 50 -7.70 17.37 -5.64
C GLY A 50 -6.31 18.00 -5.47
N PRO A 51 -6.03 18.59 -4.29
CA PRO A 51 -4.73 19.18 -4.01
C PRO A 51 -3.60 18.17 -4.25
N ASN A 52 -2.41 18.66 -4.65
CA ASN A 52 -1.21 17.86 -4.86
C ASN A 52 -1.00 16.89 -3.69
N GLU A 53 -1.22 15.60 -3.92
CA GLU A 53 -1.08 14.55 -2.92
C GLU A 53 0.41 14.20 -2.79
N MET A 54 0.87 14.11 -1.54
CA MET A 54 2.25 13.79 -1.22
C MET A 54 2.28 12.61 -0.25
N ARG A 55 3.03 11.57 -0.59
CA ARG A 55 3.28 10.44 0.31
C ARG A 55 4.73 10.39 0.73
N LYS A 56 4.92 10.03 1.99
CA LYS A 56 6.24 9.91 2.62
C LYS A 56 6.41 8.47 3.08
N ILE A 57 7.55 7.87 2.72
CA ILE A 57 7.86 6.49 3.04
C ILE A 57 9.16 6.48 3.85
N PRO A 58 9.14 6.00 5.10
CA PRO A 58 10.32 5.94 5.93
C PRO A 58 11.25 4.82 5.46
N VAL A 59 12.55 5.12 5.38
CA VAL A 59 13.57 4.15 4.98
C VAL A 59 14.37 3.70 6.22
N PRO A 60 14.44 2.38 6.51
CA PRO A 60 15.28 1.83 7.57
C PRO A 60 16.78 2.03 7.30
N ALA A 61 17.58 2.07 8.36
CA ALA A 61 19.02 2.35 8.27
C ALA A 61 19.80 1.36 7.40
N HIS A 62 19.49 0.07 7.50
CA HIS A 62 20.13 -0.99 6.73
C HIS A 62 19.79 -0.95 5.22
N ARG A 63 18.84 -0.11 4.79
CA ARG A 63 18.42 0.02 3.37
C ARG A 63 18.96 1.28 2.69
N TYR A 64 19.72 2.14 3.36
CA TYR A 64 20.24 3.38 2.75
C TYR A 64 21.25 3.12 1.63
N THR A 65 22.23 2.25 1.85
CA THR A 65 23.26 1.94 0.85
C THR A 65 22.64 1.33 -0.41
N PRO A 66 21.78 0.30 -0.32
CA PRO A 66 21.10 -0.24 -1.49
C PRO A 66 20.22 0.76 -2.22
N LEU A 67 19.55 1.66 -1.47
CA LEU A 67 18.70 2.70 -2.05
C LEU A 67 19.52 3.70 -2.87
N LYS A 68 20.69 4.12 -2.38
CA LYS A 68 21.57 5.06 -3.08
C LYS A 68 22.16 4.46 -4.34
N GLU A 69 22.63 3.21 -4.26
CA GLU A 69 23.22 2.49 -5.41
C GLU A 69 22.19 2.24 -6.52
N ASN A 70 20.98 1.83 -6.15
CA ASN A 70 19.92 1.52 -7.11
C ASN A 70 18.99 2.71 -7.37
N TRP A 71 19.30 3.91 -6.87
CA TRP A 71 18.44 5.08 -6.98
C TRP A 71 18.05 5.33 -8.43
N LEU A 72 19.04 5.22 -9.34
CA LEU A 72 18.82 5.42 -10.77
C LEU A 72 17.73 4.51 -11.34
N LYS A 73 17.77 3.23 -10.98
CA LYS A 73 16.77 2.24 -11.43
C LYS A 73 15.38 2.45 -10.80
N ILE A 74 15.30 3.12 -9.66
CA ILE A 74 14.05 3.36 -8.92
C ILE A 74 13.36 4.62 -9.44
N PHE A 75 14.09 5.73 -9.63
CA PHE A 75 13.45 7.00 -10.01
C PHE A 75 13.00 6.99 -11.49
N THR A 76 13.75 6.35 -12.39
CA THR A 76 13.43 6.27 -13.83
C THR A 76 12.01 5.78 -14.10
N PRO A 77 11.57 4.59 -13.64
CA PRO A 77 10.21 4.11 -13.90
C PRO A 77 9.13 4.94 -13.23
N ILE A 78 9.43 5.62 -12.11
CA ILE A 78 8.47 6.48 -11.41
C ILE A 78 8.25 7.80 -12.16
N VAL A 79 9.31 8.39 -12.71
CA VAL A 79 9.23 9.65 -13.45
C VAL A 79 8.70 9.41 -14.86
N GLU A 80 9.24 8.42 -15.58
CA GLU A 80 8.93 8.20 -17.00
C GLU A 80 7.55 7.56 -17.21
N ASN A 81 7.21 6.51 -16.43
CA ASN A 81 5.94 5.80 -16.66
C ASN A 81 4.78 6.47 -15.91
N LEU A 82 5.03 6.95 -14.69
CA LEU A 82 3.98 7.44 -13.79
C LEU A 82 3.90 8.97 -13.74
N HIS A 83 4.88 9.71 -14.29
CA HIS A 83 4.92 11.17 -14.29
C HIS A 83 4.80 11.76 -12.87
N LEU A 84 5.52 11.18 -11.92
CA LEU A 84 5.54 11.60 -10.51
C LEU A 84 6.87 12.24 -10.14
N GLN A 85 6.83 13.20 -9.22
CA GLN A 85 8.03 13.76 -8.61
C GLN A 85 8.46 12.90 -7.42
N ILE A 86 9.72 12.49 -7.41
CA ILE A 86 10.31 11.73 -6.30
C ILE A 86 11.55 12.45 -5.76
N ARG A 87 11.67 12.53 -4.44
CA ARG A 87 12.87 13.05 -3.75
C ARG A 87 13.19 12.21 -2.54
N PHE A 88 14.48 12.05 -2.25
CA PHE A 88 14.94 11.44 -1.01
C PHE A 88 15.50 12.52 -0.09
N ASN A 89 14.88 12.69 1.08
CA ASN A 89 15.36 13.65 2.08
C ASN A 89 16.33 12.96 3.05
N LEU A 90 17.61 13.32 2.98
CA LEU A 90 18.65 12.69 3.81
C LEU A 90 18.52 13.04 5.31
N LYS A 91 17.89 14.18 5.65
CA LYS A 91 17.72 14.60 7.06
C LYS A 91 16.63 13.81 7.75
N THR A 92 15.45 13.72 7.13
CA THR A 92 14.29 12.99 7.67
C THR A 92 14.29 11.52 7.29
N ARG A 93 15.18 11.11 6.37
CA ARG A 93 15.35 9.73 5.87
C ARG A 93 14.08 9.15 5.26
N ASN A 94 13.28 10.02 4.66
CA ASN A 94 12.03 9.67 3.99
C ASN A 94 12.19 9.84 2.48
N VAL A 95 11.66 8.87 1.74
CA VAL A 95 11.38 9.04 0.31
C VAL A 95 10.03 9.73 0.20
N GLU A 96 10.00 10.83 -0.52
CA GLU A 96 8.83 11.66 -0.69
C GLU A 96 8.42 11.65 -2.16
N ILE A 97 7.18 11.23 -2.42
CA ILE A 97 6.59 11.11 -3.75
C ILE A 97 5.44 12.12 -3.82
N LYS A 98 5.39 12.90 -4.89
CA LYS A 98 4.41 13.97 -5.09
C LYS A 98 3.80 13.87 -6.49
N THR A 99 2.49 14.09 -6.58
CA THR A 99 1.79 14.19 -7.87
C THR A 99 2.06 15.52 -8.56
N CYS A 100 2.04 15.49 -9.89
CA CYS A 100 2.21 16.65 -10.76
C CYS A 100 0.97 16.85 -11.64
N LYS A 101 0.87 17.99 -12.31
CA LYS A 101 -0.25 18.27 -13.24
C LYS A 101 -0.28 17.29 -14.43
N GLU A 102 0.87 16.72 -14.78
CA GLU A 102 1.05 15.73 -15.83
C GLU A 102 0.59 14.32 -15.41
N THR A 103 0.43 14.06 -14.10
CA THR A 103 -0.08 12.79 -13.60
C THR A 103 -1.56 12.65 -13.95
N GLN A 104 -1.89 11.74 -14.86
CA GLN A 104 -3.27 11.51 -15.30
C GLN A 104 -4.02 10.51 -14.41
N ASP A 105 -3.30 9.55 -13.84
CA ASP A 105 -3.89 8.46 -13.05
C ASP A 105 -3.73 8.70 -11.54
N ILE A 106 -4.85 8.57 -10.81
CA ILE A 106 -4.92 8.66 -9.35
C ILE A 106 -4.23 7.45 -8.71
N SER A 107 -4.28 6.28 -9.37
CA SER A 107 -3.69 5.04 -8.87
C SER A 107 -2.15 5.03 -8.94
N ALA A 108 -1.56 5.88 -9.80
CA ALA A 108 -0.12 5.96 -10.01
C ALA A 108 0.66 6.26 -8.73
N LEU A 109 0.14 7.14 -7.86
CA LEU A 109 0.78 7.47 -6.59
C LEU A 109 0.83 6.26 -5.65
N THR A 110 -0.24 5.45 -5.64
CA THR A 110 -0.30 4.22 -4.85
C THR A 110 0.65 3.18 -5.41
N LYS A 111 0.69 2.95 -6.73
CA LYS A 111 1.64 2.05 -7.38
C LYS A 111 3.10 2.42 -7.09
N ALA A 112 3.45 3.71 -7.19
CA ALA A 112 4.79 4.19 -6.85
C ALA A 112 5.11 4.01 -5.36
N THR A 113 4.12 4.22 -4.49
CA THR A 113 4.26 3.99 -3.05
C THR A 113 4.54 2.52 -2.75
N ASP A 114 3.77 1.62 -3.35
CA ASP A 114 3.93 0.18 -3.16
C ASP A 114 5.23 -0.35 -3.75
N PHE A 115 5.67 0.19 -4.90
CA PHE A 115 6.97 -0.10 -5.48
C PHE A 115 8.14 0.27 -4.54
N VAL A 116 8.16 1.50 -4.03
CA VAL A 116 9.20 1.95 -3.10
C VAL A 116 9.12 1.17 -1.78
N LYS A 117 7.91 0.88 -1.30
CA LYS A 117 7.69 0.06 -0.09
C LYS A 117 8.21 -1.36 -0.28
N ALA A 118 7.94 -2.01 -1.42
CA ALA A 118 8.48 -3.33 -1.74
C ALA A 118 10.02 -3.33 -1.74
N PHE A 119 10.64 -2.33 -2.36
CA PHE A 119 12.09 -2.19 -2.33
C PHE A 119 12.60 -2.02 -0.88
N ILE A 120 11.95 -1.22 -0.05
CA ILE A 120 12.35 -1.03 1.35
C ILE A 120 12.24 -2.33 2.15
N LEU A 121 11.22 -3.14 1.89
CA LEU A 121 11.02 -4.45 2.54
C LEU A 121 12.05 -5.50 2.10
N GLY A 122 12.87 -5.21 1.09
CA GLY A 122 14.01 -6.03 0.68
C GLY A 122 13.84 -6.77 -0.64
N PHE A 123 12.77 -6.49 -1.40
CA PHE A 123 12.64 -7.01 -2.77
C PHE A 123 13.69 -6.40 -3.70
N GLN A 124 14.08 -7.16 -4.73
CA GLN A 124 14.93 -6.66 -5.79
C GLN A 124 14.18 -5.64 -6.65
N VAL A 125 14.91 -4.74 -7.30
CA VAL A 125 14.30 -3.70 -8.14
C VAL A 125 13.58 -4.31 -9.33
N GLU A 126 14.13 -5.36 -9.94
CA GLU A 126 13.50 -6.03 -11.07
C GLU A 126 12.14 -6.66 -10.69
N ASP A 127 12.08 -7.28 -9.51
CA ASP A 127 10.84 -7.89 -9.00
C ASP A 127 9.81 -6.83 -8.60
N ALA A 128 10.24 -5.74 -7.96
CA ALA A 128 9.35 -4.67 -7.55
C ALA A 128 8.76 -3.94 -8.78
N LEU A 129 9.50 -3.84 -9.90
CA LEU A 129 9.03 -3.19 -11.12
C LEU A 129 7.77 -3.86 -11.68
N ALA A 130 7.56 -5.14 -11.40
CA ALA A 130 6.33 -5.85 -11.77
C ALA A 130 5.06 -5.21 -11.16
N LEU A 131 5.15 -4.58 -9.98
CA LEU A 131 4.04 -3.87 -9.34
C LEU A 131 3.59 -2.62 -10.11
N ILE A 132 4.49 -2.00 -10.87
CA ILE A 132 4.14 -0.85 -11.72
C ILE A 132 3.46 -1.33 -13.00
N ARG A 133 3.86 -2.51 -13.50
CA ARG A 133 3.39 -3.06 -14.78
C ARG A 133 2.05 -3.79 -14.67
N LEU A 134 1.83 -4.53 -13.58
CA LEU A 134 0.64 -5.37 -13.39
C LEU A 134 -0.11 -4.96 -12.13
N ASP A 135 -1.41 -4.71 -12.29
CA ASP A 135 -2.28 -4.20 -11.22
C ASP A 135 -2.81 -5.29 -10.29
N GLU A 136 -2.67 -6.56 -10.67
CA GLU A 136 -3.14 -7.72 -9.90
C GLU A 136 -2.08 -8.29 -8.95
N LEU A 137 -0.93 -7.63 -8.83
CA LEU A 137 0.11 -8.01 -7.88
C LEU A 137 -0.09 -7.29 -6.55
N PHE A 138 -0.03 -8.05 -5.47
CA PHE A 138 -0.16 -7.58 -4.11
C PHE A 138 1.10 -7.87 -3.32
N LEU A 139 1.29 -7.09 -2.26
CA LEU A 139 2.32 -7.32 -1.26
C LEU A 139 1.65 -7.73 0.05
N GLU A 140 1.97 -8.91 0.53
CA GLU A 140 1.53 -9.41 1.83
C GLU A 140 2.72 -9.53 2.79
N SER A 141 2.56 -9.03 4.00
CA SER A 141 3.55 -9.15 5.07
C SER A 141 2.93 -9.89 6.24
N PHE A 142 3.59 -10.95 6.69
CA PHE A 142 3.13 -11.71 7.85
C PHE A 142 4.30 -11.95 8.82
N ASP A 143 3.97 -12.06 10.10
CA ASP A 143 4.95 -12.44 11.12
C ASP A 143 4.86 -13.94 11.42
N VAL A 144 6.00 -14.59 11.65
CA VAL A 144 6.03 -16.02 12.00
C VAL A 144 5.32 -16.26 13.34
N THR A 145 5.36 -15.27 14.24
CA THR A 145 4.71 -15.34 15.55
C THR A 145 3.19 -15.36 15.49
N ASP A 146 2.60 -14.84 14.40
CA ASP A 146 1.13 -14.78 14.24
C ASP A 146 0.53 -16.17 13.98
N VAL A 147 1.31 -17.08 13.40
CA VAL A 147 0.88 -18.46 13.11
C VAL A 147 1.03 -19.33 14.36
N LYS A 148 2.16 -19.18 15.05
CA LYS A 148 2.46 -19.92 16.26
C LYS A 148 3.34 -19.04 17.16
N PRO A 149 2.97 -18.84 18.44
CA PRO A 149 3.82 -18.12 19.37
C PRO A 149 5.07 -18.97 19.65
N LEU A 150 6.17 -18.63 19.00
CA LEU A 150 7.47 -19.30 19.11
C LEU A 150 8.46 -18.35 19.78
N LYS A 151 9.32 -18.90 20.64
CA LYS A 151 10.36 -18.14 21.35
C LYS A 151 11.73 -18.79 21.15
N GLY A 152 12.78 -17.96 21.10
CA GLY A 152 14.18 -18.38 21.05
C GLY A 152 14.47 -19.39 19.94
N ASP A 153 15.03 -20.54 20.31
CA ASP A 153 15.48 -21.60 19.40
C ASP A 153 14.39 -22.16 18.48
N HIS A 154 13.13 -22.11 18.92
CA HIS A 154 12.03 -22.58 18.08
C HIS A 154 11.72 -21.62 16.93
N LEU A 155 11.93 -20.32 17.13
CA LEU A 155 11.75 -19.30 16.09
C LEU A 155 12.86 -19.41 15.05
N SER A 156 14.13 -19.50 15.47
CA SER A 156 15.27 -19.68 14.57
C SER A 156 15.17 -20.99 13.79
N ARG A 157 14.68 -22.07 14.44
CA ARG A 157 14.39 -23.34 13.76
C ARG A 157 13.27 -23.21 12.72
N ALA A 158 12.18 -22.51 13.03
CA ALA A 158 11.09 -22.29 12.06
C ALA A 158 11.59 -21.50 10.84
N ILE A 159 12.35 -20.42 11.06
CA ILE A 159 12.99 -19.62 10.01
C ILE A 159 13.92 -20.49 9.15
N GLY A 160 14.76 -21.31 9.79
CA GLY A 160 15.67 -22.23 9.12
C GLY A 160 14.95 -23.25 8.22
N ARG A 161 13.73 -23.65 8.56
CA ARG A 161 12.91 -24.54 7.73
C ARG A 161 12.28 -23.84 6.52
N ILE A 162 11.88 -22.58 6.68
CA ILE A 162 11.34 -21.76 5.58
C ILE A 162 12.44 -21.50 4.54
N ALA A 163 13.63 -21.09 4.99
CA ALA A 163 14.77 -20.91 4.10
C ALA A 163 15.23 -22.25 3.49
N GLY A 164 15.36 -23.29 4.33
CA GLY A 164 16.00 -24.54 3.95
C GLY A 164 17.50 -24.40 3.72
N LYS A 165 18.18 -25.50 3.37
CA LYS A 165 19.63 -25.49 3.12
C LYS A 165 19.95 -24.59 1.93
N GLY A 166 20.61 -23.46 2.18
CA GLY A 166 21.00 -22.48 1.15
C GLY A 166 19.83 -21.83 0.41
N GLY A 167 18.65 -21.72 1.05
CA GLY A 167 17.48 -21.11 0.41
C GLY A 167 16.69 -22.06 -0.51
N LYS A 168 17.08 -23.34 -0.64
CA LYS A 168 16.43 -24.29 -1.57
C LYS A 168 14.92 -24.40 -1.37
N THR A 169 14.45 -24.46 -0.11
CA THR A 169 13.02 -24.57 0.19
C THR A 169 12.27 -23.31 -0.25
N LYS A 170 12.82 -22.13 0.09
CA LYS A 170 12.29 -20.84 -0.35
C LYS A 170 12.17 -20.77 -1.87
N PHE A 171 13.27 -21.03 -2.60
CA PHE A 171 13.28 -20.97 -4.07
C PHE A 171 12.32 -21.99 -4.71
N THR A 172 12.18 -23.18 -4.11
CA THR A 172 11.22 -24.18 -4.60
C THR A 172 9.79 -23.66 -4.49
N ILE A 173 9.43 -23.03 -3.36
CA ILE A 173 8.10 -22.44 -3.18
C ILE A 173 7.90 -21.30 -4.19
N GLU A 174 8.85 -20.36 -4.28
CA GLU A 174 8.80 -19.23 -5.22
C GLU A 174 8.56 -19.67 -6.67
N ASN A 175 9.29 -20.69 -7.13
CA ASN A 175 9.18 -21.18 -8.50
C ASN A 175 7.82 -21.85 -8.77
N VAL A 176 7.29 -22.63 -7.81
CA VAL A 176 6.02 -23.33 -8.01
C VAL A 176 4.83 -22.37 -7.90
N THR A 177 4.85 -21.45 -6.94
CA THR A 177 3.75 -20.48 -6.76
C THR A 177 3.89 -19.24 -7.65
N LYS A 178 4.99 -19.08 -8.37
CA LYS A 178 5.31 -17.87 -9.16
C LYS A 178 5.19 -16.60 -8.30
N THR A 179 5.76 -16.65 -7.09
CA THR A 179 5.81 -15.52 -6.15
C THR A 179 7.24 -15.17 -5.83
N ARG A 180 7.45 -13.97 -5.30
CA ARG A 180 8.72 -13.55 -4.71
C ARG A 180 8.56 -13.47 -3.21
N ILE A 181 9.52 -14.03 -2.47
CA ILE A 181 9.48 -14.10 -1.02
C ILE A 181 10.75 -13.42 -0.48
N VAL A 182 10.60 -12.57 0.52
CA VAL A 182 11.72 -12.01 1.28
C VAL A 182 11.52 -12.40 2.73
N LEU A 183 12.59 -12.91 3.35
CA LEU A 183 12.59 -13.30 4.74
C LEU A 183 13.45 -12.30 5.51
N ALA A 184 12.84 -11.62 6.47
CA ALA A 184 13.42 -10.57 7.29
C ALA A 184 13.24 -10.94 8.77
N ASP A 185 14.15 -11.76 9.30
CA ASP A 185 14.12 -12.33 10.65
C ASP A 185 12.76 -12.98 10.98
N THR A 186 11.90 -12.28 11.71
CA THR A 186 10.56 -12.75 12.09
C THR A 186 9.51 -12.51 11.01
N LYS A 187 9.72 -11.52 10.16
CA LYS A 187 8.77 -11.09 9.14
C LYS A 187 9.07 -11.75 7.82
N VAL A 188 8.01 -12.14 7.12
CA VAL A 188 8.10 -12.68 5.77
C VAL A 188 7.20 -11.85 4.88
N HIS A 189 7.76 -11.41 3.77
CA HIS A 189 7.08 -10.63 2.75
C HIS A 189 6.88 -11.50 1.52
N ILE A 190 5.67 -11.54 0.99
CA ILE A 190 5.32 -12.26 -0.24
C ILE A 190 4.77 -11.24 -1.24
N LEU A 191 5.27 -11.32 -2.47
CA LEU A 191 4.80 -10.55 -3.61
C LEU A 191 4.27 -11.50 -4.69
N GLY A 192 3.08 -11.22 -5.21
CA GLY A 192 2.46 -11.98 -6.28
C GLY A 192 0.96 -11.73 -6.43
N SER A 193 0.28 -12.55 -7.24
CA SER A 193 -1.18 -12.53 -7.33
C SER A 193 -1.82 -13.08 -6.05
N PHE A 194 -3.01 -12.60 -5.69
CA PHE A 194 -3.71 -12.96 -4.46
C PHE A 194 -3.83 -14.48 -4.25
N GLN A 195 -4.21 -15.23 -5.28
CA GLN A 195 -4.34 -16.69 -5.18
C GLN A 195 -2.99 -17.37 -4.93
N ASN A 196 -1.94 -16.90 -5.60
CA ASN A 196 -0.58 -17.43 -5.46
C ASN A 196 0.01 -17.11 -4.09
N ILE A 197 -0.25 -15.91 -3.57
CA ILE A 197 0.14 -15.52 -2.22
C ILE A 197 -0.54 -16.43 -1.20
N LYS A 198 -1.84 -16.71 -1.34
CA LYS A 198 -2.57 -17.61 -0.44
C LYS A 198 -1.98 -19.03 -0.43
N MET A 199 -1.59 -19.55 -1.60
CA MET A 199 -0.90 -20.84 -1.71
C MET A 199 0.46 -20.82 -1.00
N ALA A 200 1.27 -19.80 -1.25
CA ALA A 200 2.59 -19.63 -0.63
C ALA A 200 2.49 -19.44 0.89
N ARG A 201 1.53 -18.63 1.36
CA ARG A 201 1.25 -18.44 2.79
C ARG A 201 0.90 -19.76 3.47
N THR A 202 0.01 -20.54 2.88
CA THR A 202 -0.39 -21.85 3.41
C THR A 202 0.81 -22.81 3.50
N ALA A 203 1.66 -22.82 2.47
CA ALA A 203 2.90 -23.60 2.47
C ALA A 203 3.84 -23.19 3.60
N ILE A 204 4.07 -21.89 3.78
CA ILE A 204 4.94 -21.38 4.83
C ILE A 204 4.35 -21.66 6.22
N CYS A 205 3.05 -21.48 6.42
CA CYS A 205 2.36 -21.86 7.66
C CYS A 205 2.57 -23.34 7.99
N ASN A 206 2.44 -24.24 7.01
CA ASN A 206 2.68 -25.68 7.22
C ASN A 206 4.12 -25.98 7.65
N LEU A 207 5.11 -25.27 7.08
CA LEU A 207 6.52 -25.39 7.47
C LEU A 207 6.75 -24.88 8.91
N ILE A 208 6.13 -23.76 9.28
CA ILE A 208 6.20 -23.21 10.65
C ILE A 208 5.59 -24.19 11.66
N LEU A 209 4.45 -24.80 11.32
CA LEU A 209 3.70 -25.68 12.21
C LEU A 209 4.41 -27.00 12.53
N GLY A 210 5.29 -27.51 11.66
CA GLY A 210 5.84 -28.85 11.88
C GLY A 210 5.93 -29.73 10.64
N SER A 211 5.25 -29.40 9.55
CA SER A 211 5.13 -30.33 8.41
C SER A 211 6.46 -30.61 7.72
N PRO A 212 6.79 -31.88 7.41
CA PRO A 212 8.02 -32.21 6.70
C PRO A 212 8.02 -31.56 5.30
N PRO A 213 9.15 -30.99 4.84
CA PRO A 213 9.23 -30.29 3.55
C PRO A 213 8.75 -31.14 2.36
N SER A 214 9.01 -32.46 2.37
CA SER A 214 8.57 -33.38 1.32
C SER A 214 7.05 -33.38 1.12
N LYS A 215 6.28 -33.34 2.22
CA LYS A 215 4.81 -33.25 2.17
C LYS A 215 4.34 -31.89 1.65
N VAL A 216 5.04 -30.83 2.04
CA VAL A 216 4.73 -29.46 1.59
C VAL A 216 4.94 -29.34 0.08
N TYR A 217 6.04 -29.86 -0.48
CA TYR A 217 6.28 -29.84 -1.92
C TYR A 217 5.22 -30.60 -2.71
N GLY A 218 4.83 -31.80 -2.24
CA GLY A 218 3.75 -32.56 -2.87
C GLY A 218 2.43 -31.79 -2.90
N ASN A 219 2.04 -31.21 -1.76
CA ASN A 219 0.81 -30.44 -1.66
C ASN A 219 0.81 -29.21 -2.57
N ILE A 220 1.89 -28.41 -2.57
CA ILE A 220 1.96 -27.22 -3.42
C ILE A 220 1.90 -27.60 -4.89
N ARG A 221 2.59 -28.68 -5.31
CA ARG A 221 2.58 -29.12 -6.71
C ARG A 221 1.18 -29.52 -7.19
N VAL A 222 0.42 -30.24 -6.37
CA VAL A 222 -0.97 -30.64 -6.68
C VAL A 222 -1.90 -29.42 -6.74
N VAL A 223 -1.75 -28.47 -5.81
CA VAL A 223 -2.58 -27.25 -5.83
C VAL A 223 -2.21 -26.36 -7.02
N ALA A 224 -0.92 -26.26 -7.35
CA ALA A 224 -0.43 -25.49 -8.48
C ALA A 224 -0.86 -26.09 -9.83
N SER A 225 -0.85 -27.43 -9.98
CA SER A 225 -1.34 -28.07 -11.21
C SER A 225 -2.83 -27.82 -11.42
N ARG A 226 -3.64 -27.95 -10.36
CA ARG A 226 -5.08 -27.64 -10.41
C ARG A 226 -5.36 -26.16 -10.69
N ALA A 227 -4.51 -25.25 -10.20
CA ALA A 227 -4.65 -23.82 -10.47
C ALA A 227 -4.29 -23.49 -11.92
N ALA A 228 -3.34 -24.22 -12.52
CA ALA A 228 -2.98 -24.07 -13.93
C ALA A 228 -4.04 -24.66 -14.88
N GLU A 229 -4.71 -25.76 -14.50
CA GLU A 229 -5.77 -26.41 -15.30
C GLU A 229 -7.10 -25.63 -15.36
N ARG A 230 -7.27 -24.61 -14.50
CA ARG A 230 -8.50 -23.79 -14.45
C ARG A 230 -8.57 -22.70 -15.54
N PHE A 231 -7.55 -22.60 -16.37
CA PHE A 231 -7.42 -21.66 -17.48
C PHE A 231 -6.99 -22.42 -18.74
#